data_AF-A0A2K0TUY4-F1
#
_entry.id   AF-A0A2K0TUY4-F1
#
_cell.length_a   1.000
_cell.length_b   1.000
_cell.length_c   1.000
_cell.angle_alpha   90.00
_cell.angle_beta   90.00
_cell.angle_gamma   90.00
#
_symmetry.space_group_name_H-M   'P 1'
#
loop_
_entity.id
_entity.type
_entity.pdbx_description
1 polymer ?
#
loop_
_entity_poly.entity_id
_entity_poly.type
_entity_poly.pdbx_seq_one_letter_code
_entity_poly.pdbx_strand_id
1 'polypeptide(L)'
;MAGFGLDCLVIGSSDPKRKAFLKGSQSRAWTSFIEAVTATGHLLKPGIIFKGKELQQQWFVDELKQVADWHYITSENGWTDNHIAVEWLKEVYLPQTQPEDESDARLIILDGHRSHVSVRV
;
A
#
# COMPACT_ATOMS: atom_id res chain seq x y z
N MET A 1 19.16 30.59 -10.19
CA MET A 1 19.55 29.99 -8.90
C MET A 1 18.49 28.98 -8.52
N ALA A 2 18.87 27.70 -8.40
CA ALA A 2 18.01 26.66 -7.87
C ALA A 2 18.45 26.40 -6.42
N GLY A 3 17.55 26.63 -5.45
CA GLY A 3 17.74 26.23 -4.07
C GLY A 3 17.10 24.87 -3.84
N PHE A 4 17.84 23.95 -3.21
CA PHE A 4 17.34 22.66 -2.74
C PHE A 4 17.37 22.68 -1.22
N GLY A 5 16.23 22.42 -0.57
CA GLY A 5 16.12 22.28 0.88
C GLY A 5 14.68 21.93 1.26
N LEU A 6 14.49 20.95 2.15
CA LEU A 6 13.16 20.50 2.55
C LEU A 6 12.36 21.55 3.35
N ASP A 7 13.04 22.57 3.89
CA ASP A 7 12.45 23.72 4.59
C ASP A 7 13.24 25.01 4.26
N CYS A 8 13.50 25.29 2.98
CA CYS A 8 14.33 26.43 2.62
C CYS A 8 13.59 27.77 2.77
N LEU A 9 14.01 28.57 3.76
CA LEU A 9 13.83 30.02 3.80
C LEU A 9 14.41 30.61 2.50
N VAL A 10 13.55 31.22 1.66
CA VAL A 10 13.98 31.82 0.39
C VAL A 10 14.07 33.34 0.56
N ILE A 11 15.27 33.90 0.43
CA ILE A 11 15.45 35.35 0.30
C ILE A 11 15.33 35.72 -1.18
N GLY A 12 14.20 36.34 -1.54
CA GLY A 12 13.89 36.80 -2.88
C GLY A 12 14.11 38.31 -3.06
N SER A 13 14.17 38.76 -4.32
CA SER A 13 14.16 40.19 -4.65
C SER A 13 12.82 40.83 -4.24
N SER A 14 12.86 42.07 -3.74
CA SER A 14 11.66 42.86 -3.43
C SER A 14 10.91 43.37 -4.67
N ASP A 15 11.42 43.09 -5.87
CA ASP A 15 10.77 43.46 -7.14
C ASP A 15 9.45 42.67 -7.33
N PRO A 16 8.28 43.33 -7.32
CA PRO A 16 6.97 42.68 -7.43
C PRO A 16 6.76 42.00 -8.79
N LYS A 17 7.60 42.26 -9.80
CA LYS A 17 7.54 41.59 -11.11
C LYS A 17 8.24 40.23 -11.11
N ARG A 18 9.09 39.94 -10.11
CA ARG A 18 9.80 38.66 -9.98
C ARG A 18 9.12 37.78 -8.95
N LYS A 19 8.35 36.78 -9.43
CA LYS A 19 7.74 35.77 -8.56
C LYS A 19 8.77 34.69 -8.21
N ALA A 20 8.96 34.43 -6.92
CA ALA A 20 9.63 33.22 -6.47
C ALA A 20 8.63 32.05 -6.49
N PHE A 21 8.95 30.97 -7.20
CA PHE A 21 8.15 29.76 -7.16
C PHE A 21 8.54 28.95 -5.92
N LEU A 22 7.62 28.86 -4.94
CA LEU A 22 7.74 27.90 -3.85
C LEU A 22 7.52 26.51 -4.43
N LYS A 23 8.57 25.71 -4.52
CA LYS A 23 8.43 24.28 -4.73
C LYS A 23 7.89 23.72 -3.41
N GLY A 24 6.57 23.55 -3.32
CA GLY A 24 5.97 22.89 -2.15
C GLY A 24 6.68 21.56 -1.92
N SER A 25 6.80 21.13 -0.65
CA SER A 25 7.37 19.81 -0.35
C SER A 25 6.48 18.76 -1.02
N GLN A 26 6.86 18.32 -2.22
CA GLN A 26 6.21 17.21 -2.91
C GLN A 26 6.68 15.90 -2.29
N SER A 27 6.66 15.83 -0.95
CA SER A 27 6.77 14.60 -0.20
C SER A 27 5.50 13.80 -0.44
N ARG A 28 5.44 13.11 -1.59
CA ARG A 28 4.39 12.13 -1.86
C ARG A 28 4.82 10.83 -1.21
N ALA A 29 4.19 10.50 -0.08
CA ALA A 29 4.22 9.14 0.43
C ALA A 29 3.19 8.31 -0.34
N TRP A 30 3.61 7.15 -0.82
CA TRP A 30 2.72 6.20 -1.48
C TRP A 30 2.26 5.16 -0.45
N THR A 31 0.99 4.78 -0.53
CA THR A 31 0.44 3.60 0.15
C THR A 31 0.10 2.59 -0.93
N SER A 32 0.61 1.38 -0.79
CA SER A 32 0.35 0.31 -1.77
C SER A 32 -0.82 -0.56 -1.31
N PHE A 33 -1.54 -1.10 -2.28
CA PHE A 33 -2.71 -1.95 -2.07
C PHE A 33 -2.48 -3.27 -2.80
N ILE A 34 -2.84 -4.39 -2.16
CA ILE A 34 -2.98 -5.69 -2.80
C ILE A 34 -4.45 -6.10 -2.75
N GLU A 35 -5.01 -6.41 -3.91
CA GLU A 35 -6.43 -6.66 -4.09
C GLU A 35 -6.64 -7.89 -4.96
N ALA A 36 -7.76 -8.59 -4.75
CA ALA A 36 -8.19 -9.66 -5.63
C ALA A 36 -9.72 -9.70 -5.71
N VAL A 37 -10.20 -10.21 -6.83
CA VAL A 37 -11.61 -10.45 -7.10
C VAL A 37 -11.76 -11.87 -7.65
N THR A 38 -12.80 -12.57 -7.23
CA THR A 38 -13.11 -13.89 -7.76
C THR A 38 -13.84 -13.78 -9.11
N ALA A 39 -13.88 -14.88 -9.87
CA ALA A 39 -14.67 -14.95 -11.10
C ALA A 39 -16.18 -14.75 -10.87
N THR A 40 -16.66 -14.96 -9.64
CA THR A 40 -18.05 -14.70 -9.22
C THR A 40 -18.31 -13.25 -8.83
N GLY A 41 -17.30 -12.38 -8.89
CA GLY A 41 -17.41 -10.96 -8.53
C GLY A 41 -17.27 -10.67 -7.04
N HIS A 42 -16.85 -11.65 -6.23
CA HIS A 42 -16.58 -11.43 -4.81
C HIS A 42 -15.26 -10.67 -4.66
N LEU A 43 -15.33 -9.46 -4.11
CA LEU A 43 -14.17 -8.65 -3.75
C LEU A 43 -13.60 -9.15 -2.43
N LEU A 44 -12.33 -9.51 -2.42
CA LEU A 44 -11.64 -9.89 -1.19
C LEU A 44 -11.28 -8.64 -0.39
N LYS A 45 -11.15 -8.82 0.92
CA LYS A 45 -10.51 -7.85 1.81
C LYS A 45 -9.16 -7.36 1.23
N PRO A 46 -8.96 -6.05 1.02
CA PRO A 46 -7.71 -5.53 0.50
C PRO A 46 -6.61 -5.59 1.56
N GLY A 47 -5.37 -5.79 1.12
CA GLY A 47 -4.16 -5.62 1.92
C GLY A 47 -3.58 -4.22 1.73
N ILE A 48 -3.43 -3.47 2.82
CA ILE A 48 -2.87 -2.11 2.81
C ILE A 48 -1.43 -2.17 3.30
N ILE A 49 -0.49 -1.71 2.47
CA ILE A 49 0.93 -1.72 2.79
C ILE A 49 1.38 -0.30 3.08
N PHE A 50 1.60 0.00 4.36
CA PHE A 50 2.15 1.27 4.79
C PHE A 50 3.68 1.24 4.79
N LYS A 51 4.30 2.32 4.29
CA LYS A 51 5.74 2.50 4.43
C LYS A 51 6.10 2.74 5.91
N GLY A 52 6.86 1.84 6.51
CA GLY A 52 7.26 1.94 7.92
C GLY A 52 7.70 0.60 8.49
N LYS A 53 7.98 0.60 9.79
CA LYS A 53 8.31 -0.62 10.55
C LYS A 53 7.13 -1.14 11.37
N GLU A 54 6.27 -0.23 11.82
CA GLU A 54 5.14 -0.55 12.68
C GLU A 54 3.96 0.36 12.34
N LEU A 55 2.76 -0.13 12.62
CA LEU A 55 1.52 0.61 12.50
C LEU A 55 1.26 1.42 13.76
N GLN A 56 0.94 2.71 13.58
CA GLN A 56 0.49 3.55 14.68
C GLN A 56 -0.97 3.20 15.00
N GLN A 57 -1.22 2.51 16.12
CA GLN A 57 -2.57 2.04 16.49
C GLN A 57 -3.62 3.16 16.56
N GLN A 58 -3.20 4.38 16.91
CA GLN A 58 -4.06 5.57 16.93
C GLN A 58 -4.67 5.93 15.56
N TRP A 59 -4.15 5.41 14.45
CA TRP A 59 -4.74 5.60 13.13
C TRP A 59 -6.03 4.80 12.92
N PHE A 60 -6.25 3.76 13.73
CA PHE A 60 -7.38 2.85 13.61
C PHE A 60 -8.40 3.10 14.72
N VAL A 61 -9.17 4.17 14.56
CA VAL A 61 -10.33 4.42 15.43
C VAL A 61 -11.41 3.36 15.20
N ASP A 62 -12.20 3.03 16.22
CA ASP A 62 -13.14 1.92 16.14
C ASP A 62 -14.25 2.14 15.10
N GLU A 63 -14.57 3.39 14.80
CA GLU A 63 -15.51 3.76 13.73
C GLU A 63 -14.96 3.34 12.36
N LEU A 64 -13.65 3.45 12.11
CA LEU A 64 -13.04 3.02 10.85
C LEU A 64 -13.20 1.52 10.62
N LYS A 65 -13.20 0.71 11.69
CA LYS A 65 -13.38 -0.75 11.59
C LYS A 65 -14.77 -1.14 11.07
N GLN A 66 -15.77 -0.27 11.21
CA GLN A 66 -17.11 -0.49 10.65
C GLN A 66 -17.17 -0.25 9.14
N VAL A 67 -16.21 0.53 8.60
CA VAL A 67 -16.20 0.94 7.18
C VAL A 67 -15.08 0.28 6.38
N ALA A 68 -14.01 -0.15 7.06
CA ALA A 68 -12.79 -0.65 6.46
C ALA A 68 -12.21 -1.81 7.29
N ASP A 69 -12.83 -2.99 7.18
CA ASP A 69 -12.22 -4.23 7.64
C ASP A 69 -11.15 -4.67 6.63
N TRP A 70 -9.99 -4.02 6.66
CA TRP A 70 -8.84 -4.28 5.77
C TRP A 70 -7.70 -5.00 6.48
N HIS A 71 -6.82 -5.62 5.71
CA HIS A 71 -5.64 -6.29 6.26
C HIS A 71 -4.46 -5.34 6.17
N TYR A 72 -3.89 -4.92 7.31
CA TYR A 72 -2.85 -3.89 7.34
C TYR A 72 -1.47 -4.50 7.56
N ILE A 73 -0.54 -4.19 6.67
CA ILE A 73 0.85 -4.67 6.67
C ILE A 73 1.79 -3.45 6.55
N THR A 74 3.03 -3.58 7.00
CA THR A 74 4.06 -2.54 6.81
C THR A 74 5.27 -3.08 6.08
N SER A 75 5.93 -2.21 5.31
CA SER A 75 7.22 -2.50 4.71
C SER A 75 8.13 -1.28 4.74
N GLU A 76 9.44 -1.47 4.85
CA GLU A 76 10.38 -0.33 4.95
C GLU A 76 10.32 0.59 3.71
N ASN A 77 10.01 0.01 2.54
CA ASN A 77 9.94 0.74 1.27
C ASN A 77 8.50 1.13 0.86
N GLY A 78 7.46 0.59 1.51
CA GLY A 78 6.05 0.81 1.16
C GLY A 78 5.54 -0.04 -0.01
N TRP A 79 6.35 -0.99 -0.50
CA TRP A 79 6.01 -1.91 -1.58
C TRP A 79 5.81 -3.33 -1.05
N THR A 80 5.24 -4.19 -1.90
CA THR A 80 5.14 -5.63 -1.64
C THR A 80 6.49 -6.33 -1.81
N ASP A 81 6.66 -7.44 -1.12
CA ASP A 81 7.76 -8.38 -1.28
C ASP A 81 7.25 -9.82 -1.14
N ASN A 82 8.15 -10.81 -1.18
CA ASN A 82 7.77 -12.22 -1.08
C ASN A 82 7.10 -12.55 0.27
N HIS A 83 7.54 -11.93 1.37
CA HIS A 83 6.97 -12.17 2.70
C HIS A 83 5.54 -11.65 2.75
N ILE A 84 5.33 -10.40 2.34
CA ILE A 84 4.02 -9.74 2.33
C ILE A 84 3.05 -10.46 1.40
N ALA A 85 3.52 -10.90 0.22
CA ALA A 85 2.69 -11.67 -0.70
C ALA A 85 2.23 -13.01 -0.09
N VAL A 86 3.13 -13.73 0.59
CA VAL A 86 2.81 -15.00 1.24
C VAL A 86 1.91 -14.81 2.46
N GLU A 87 2.16 -13.78 3.28
CA GLU A 87 1.33 -13.41 4.42
C GLU A 87 -0.10 -13.10 3.96
N TRP A 88 -0.25 -12.20 2.99
CA TRP A 88 -1.57 -11.85 2.45
C TRP A 88 -2.27 -13.06 1.83
N LEU A 89 -1.54 -13.94 1.13
CA LEU A 89 -2.13 -15.16 0.58
C LEU A 89 -2.72 -16.06 1.68
N LYS A 90 -2.00 -16.23 2.80
CA LYS A 90 -2.42 -17.09 3.92
C LYS A 90 -3.53 -16.48 4.75
N GLU A 91 -3.41 -15.21 5.10
CA GLU A 91 -4.30 -14.54 6.05
C GLU A 91 -5.57 -14.00 5.38
N VAL A 92 -5.53 -13.76 4.06
CA VAL A 92 -6.60 -13.07 3.34
C VAL A 92 -7.15 -13.90 2.20
N TYR A 93 -6.31 -14.32 1.24
CA TYR A 93 -6.78 -14.98 0.03
C TYR A 93 -7.35 -16.37 0.29
N LEU A 94 -6.58 -17.26 0.93
CA LEU A 94 -6.98 -18.65 1.14
C LEU A 94 -8.28 -18.80 1.96
N PRO A 95 -8.48 -18.05 3.08
CA PRO A 95 -9.71 -18.12 3.85
C PRO A 95 -10.96 -17.62 3.10
N GLN A 96 -10.82 -16.56 2.28
CA GLN A 96 -11.95 -15.95 1.56
C GLN A 96 -12.26 -16.58 0.20
N THR A 97 -11.42 -17.51 -0.27
CA THR A 97 -11.59 -18.23 -1.54
C THR A 97 -11.74 -19.73 -1.36
N GLN A 98 -11.95 -20.19 -0.12
CA GLN A 98 -12.19 -21.59 0.16
C GLN A 98 -13.44 -22.06 -0.61
N PRO A 99 -13.33 -23.11 -1.45
CA PRO A 99 -14.49 -23.65 -2.15
C PRO A 99 -15.48 -24.30 -1.17
N GLU A 100 -16.75 -24.38 -1.56
CA GLU A 100 -17.78 -25.07 -0.77
C GLU A 100 -17.52 -26.59 -0.72
N ASP A 101 -17.03 -27.17 -1.83
CA ASP A 101 -16.56 -28.55 -1.92
C ASP A 101 -15.03 -28.59 -1.83
N GLU A 102 -14.48 -29.31 -0.86
CA GLU A 102 -13.02 -29.41 -0.68
C GLU A 102 -12.29 -30.10 -1.85
N SER A 103 -13.02 -30.81 -2.72
CA SER A 103 -12.46 -31.41 -3.94
C SER A 103 -12.26 -30.42 -5.07
N ASP A 104 -12.88 -29.23 -5.00
CA ASP A 104 -12.74 -28.19 -6.02
C ASP A 104 -11.37 -27.51 -5.97
N ALA A 105 -10.83 -27.24 -7.15
CA ALA A 105 -9.56 -26.55 -7.29
C ALA A 105 -9.72 -25.02 -7.14
N ARG A 106 -8.71 -24.38 -6.52
CA ARG A 106 -8.54 -22.92 -6.53
C ARG A 106 -7.51 -22.50 -7.58
N LEU A 107 -7.83 -21.44 -8.33
CA LEU A 107 -6.93 -20.82 -9.29
C LEU A 107 -6.70 -19.35 -8.93
N ILE A 108 -5.43 -18.98 -8.81
CA ILE A 108 -4.99 -17.59 -8.70
C ILE A 108 -4.25 -17.19 -9.99
N ILE A 109 -4.58 -16.02 -10.53
CA ILE A 109 -3.92 -15.45 -11.72
C ILE A 109 -3.11 -14.24 -11.27
N LEU A 110 -1.81 -14.25 -11.58
CA LEU A 110 -0.85 -13.23 -11.16
C LEU A 110 -0.09 -12.70 -12.37
N ASP A 111 0.43 -11.48 -12.27
CA ASP A 111 1.14 -10.75 -13.35
C ASP A 111 2.59 -11.21 -13.61
N GLY A 112 3.12 -12.11 -12.77
CA GLY A 112 4.49 -12.60 -12.88
C GLY A 112 5.55 -11.72 -12.20
N HIS A 113 5.15 -10.71 -11.41
CA HIS A 113 6.10 -9.92 -10.62
C HIS A 113 6.90 -10.81 -9.65
N ARG A 114 8.14 -10.44 -9.32
CA ARG A 114 9.05 -11.29 -8.51
C ARG A 114 8.43 -11.72 -7.18
N SER A 115 7.72 -10.81 -6.51
CA SER A 115 7.00 -11.08 -5.26
C SER A 115 5.86 -12.08 -5.39
N HIS A 116 5.34 -12.28 -6.60
CA HIS A 116 4.19 -13.13 -6.88
C HIS A 116 4.58 -14.53 -7.34
N VAL A 117 5.83 -14.73 -7.77
CA VAL A 117 6.30 -16.00 -8.36
C VAL A 117 7.37 -16.71 -7.53
N SER A 118 7.92 -16.06 -6.51
CA SER A 118 9.00 -16.62 -5.71
C SER A 118 8.50 -17.13 -4.36
N VAL A 119 8.74 -18.42 -4.11
CA VAL A 119 8.46 -19.08 -2.81
C VAL A 119 9.63 -18.93 -1.83
N ARG A 120 10.72 -18.27 -2.23
CA ARG A 120 11.89 -18.07 -1.36
C ARG A 120 11.69 -16.83 -0.51
N VAL A 121 11.50 -17.05 0.79
CA VAL A 121 11.63 -16.01 1.84
C VAL A 121 13.11 -15.79 2.13
#